data_AF-A0A2W4V7K4-F1
#
_entry.id   AF-A0A2W4V7K4-F1
#
_cell.length_a   1.000
_cell.length_b   1.000
_cell.length_c   1.000
_cell.angle_alpha   90.00
_cell.angle_beta   90.00
_cell.angle_gamma   90.00
#
_symmetry.space_group_name_H-M   'P 1'
#
loop_
_entity.id
_entity.type
_entity.pdbx_description
1 polymer ?
#
loop_
_entity_poly.entity_id
_entity_poly.type
_entity_poly.pdbx_seq_one_letter_code
_entity_poly.pdbx_strand_id
1 'polypeptide(L)'
;MNAMMQAGGDPGGTPVMPNPPQEAPPLTPTEVPPAPPVEMPPNDAPQSIPTEPPPELPPNAPPEAPPATPYDMPPDRSPRQPME
;
A
#
# COMPACT_ATOMS: atom_id res chain seq x y z
N MET A 1 -19.08 -30.10 35.07
CA MET A 1 -20.44 -29.66 34.67
C MET A 1 -20.87 -28.57 35.65
N ASN A 2 -20.87 -27.30 35.24
CA ASN A 2 -21.33 -26.19 36.10
C ASN A 2 -22.84 -26.26 36.24
N ALA A 3 -23.31 -26.62 37.44
CA ALA A 3 -24.71 -26.68 37.79
C ALA A 3 -25.26 -25.27 38.08
N MET A 4 -26.26 -24.89 37.28
CA MET A 4 -27.50 -24.23 37.73
C MET A 4 -27.34 -22.91 38.51
N MET A 5 -27.31 -21.78 37.78
CA MET A 5 -27.66 -20.48 38.33
C MET A 5 -29.12 -20.51 38.81
N GLN A 6 -29.30 -20.49 40.12
CA GLN A 6 -30.57 -20.31 40.81
C GLN A 6 -31.01 -18.85 40.65
N ALA A 7 -32.05 -18.62 39.84
CA ALA A 7 -32.82 -17.38 39.89
C ALA A 7 -33.73 -17.45 41.12
N GLY A 8 -33.33 -16.79 42.21
CA GLY A 8 -34.20 -16.56 43.36
C GLY A 8 -35.23 -15.47 43.01
N GLY A 9 -36.46 -15.88 42.67
CA GLY A 9 -37.61 -14.99 42.60
C GLY A 9 -38.43 -15.09 43.89
N ASP A 10 -38.66 -13.96 44.56
CA ASP A 10 -39.56 -13.84 45.70
C ASP A 10 -41.00 -14.26 45.31
N PRO A 11 -41.68 -15.13 46.07
CA PRO A 11 -42.98 -15.69 45.68
C PRO A 11 -44.17 -14.71 45.78
N GLY A 12 -43.93 -13.41 45.96
CA GLY A 12 -44.93 -12.34 45.81
C GLY A 12 -44.47 -11.13 45.00
N GLY A 13 -43.27 -11.16 44.42
CA GLY A 13 -42.70 -10.04 43.67
C GLY A 13 -43.19 -9.96 42.23
N THR A 14 -43.52 -8.75 41.75
CA THR A 14 -43.76 -8.49 40.32
C THR A 14 -42.64 -9.11 39.49
N PRO A 15 -42.93 -9.82 38.39
CA PRO A 15 -41.90 -10.46 37.59
C PRO A 15 -40.86 -9.42 37.17
N VAL A 16 -39.59 -9.66 37.51
CA VAL A 16 -38.48 -8.84 37.06
C VAL A 16 -38.39 -9.06 35.55
N MET A 17 -38.87 -8.08 34.78
CA MET A 17 -38.68 -8.10 33.35
C MET A 17 -37.17 -8.02 33.07
N PRO A 18 -36.62 -8.92 32.24
CA PRO A 18 -35.22 -8.85 31.88
C PRO A 18 -34.97 -7.52 31.17
N ASN A 19 -33.85 -6.87 31.50
CA ASN A 19 -33.44 -5.67 30.79
C ASN A 19 -33.33 -5.98 29.29
N PRO A 20 -33.77 -5.08 28.40
CA PRO A 20 -33.59 -5.26 26.96
C PRO A 20 -32.11 -5.38 26.62
N PRO A 21 -31.76 -6.10 25.52
CA PRO A 21 -30.39 -6.22 25.08
C PRO A 21 -29.80 -4.84 24.77
N GLN A 22 -28.52 -4.65 25.08
CA GLN A 22 -27.80 -3.42 24.74
C GLN A 22 -27.71 -3.29 23.22
N GLU A 23 -27.85 -2.06 22.71
CA GLU A 23 -27.67 -1.78 21.29
C GLU A 23 -26.22 -2.07 20.89
N ALA A 24 -26.06 -2.65 19.70
CA ALA A 24 -24.74 -2.89 19.15
C ALA A 24 -24.03 -1.56 18.85
N PRO A 25 -22.71 -1.48 19.02
CA PRO A 25 -21.95 -0.30 18.61
C PRO A 25 -22.12 -0.04 17.11
N PRO A 26 -21.99 1.21 16.66
CA PRO A 26 -22.09 1.54 15.24
C PRO A 26 -21.05 0.76 14.42
N LEU A 27 -21.45 0.30 13.23
CA LEU A 27 -20.59 -0.50 12.35
C LEU A 27 -19.44 0.29 11.73
N THR A 28 -19.49 1.62 11.82
CA THR A 28 -18.49 2.52 11.27
C THR A 28 -17.86 3.33 12.39
N PRO A 29 -16.53 3.55 12.34
CA PRO A 29 -15.86 4.47 13.25
C PRO A 29 -16.53 5.85 13.21
N THR A 30 -16.72 6.45 14.39
CA THR A 30 -17.30 7.79 14.52
C THR A 30 -16.40 8.86 13.90
N GLU A 31 -15.09 8.65 13.94
CA GLU A 31 -14.11 9.60 13.43
C GLU A 31 -13.09 8.94 12.51
N VAL A 32 -12.63 9.71 11.52
CA VAL A 32 -11.52 9.35 10.64
C VAL A 32 -10.25 9.96 11.25
N PRO A 33 -9.15 9.20 11.37
CA PRO A 33 -7.89 9.76 11.83
C PRO A 33 -7.44 10.91 10.92
N PRO A 34 -6.75 11.92 11.47
CA PRO A 34 -6.27 13.04 10.68
C PRO A 34 -5.31 12.56 9.59
N ALA A 35 -5.36 13.22 8.43
CA ALA A 35 -4.45 12.93 7.32
C ALA A 35 -2.99 13.18 7.74
N PRO A 36 -2.03 12.42 7.18
CA PRO A 36 -0.62 12.67 7.43
C PRO A 36 -0.19 14.05 6.92
N PRO A 37 0.90 14.63 7.45
CA PRO A 37 1.45 15.89 6.95
C PRO A 37 1.79 15.81 5.46
N VAL A 38 1.61 16.93 4.75
CA VAL A 38 2.05 17.06 3.36
C VAL A 38 3.57 17.26 3.36
N GLU A 39 4.30 16.38 2.69
CA GLU A 39 5.73 16.60 2.42
C GLU A 39 5.88 17.71 1.37
N MET A 40 6.61 18.77 1.73
CA MET A 40 7.02 19.77 0.75
C MET A 40 8.16 19.21 -0.11
N PRO A 41 8.15 19.44 -1.43
CA PRO A 41 9.30 19.08 -2.26
C PRO A 41 10.55 19.83 -1.77
N PRO A 42 11.75 19.27 -2.02
CA PRO A 42 13.00 19.96 -1.70
C PRO A 42 13.02 21.37 -2.28
N ASN A 43 13.61 22.31 -1.53
CA ASN A 43 13.69 23.70 -1.94
C ASN A 43 14.77 23.95 -3.02
N ASP A 44 15.59 22.93 -3.31
CA ASP A 44 16.61 22.95 -4.33
C ASP A 44 16.02 22.64 -5.70
N ALA A 45 16.49 23.38 -6.71
CA ALA A 45 16.20 23.05 -8.09
C ALA A 45 16.80 21.68 -8.43
N PRO A 46 16.14 20.88 -9.30
CA PRO A 46 16.78 19.70 -9.86
C PRO A 46 18.10 20.10 -10.53
N GLN A 47 19.14 19.30 -10.29
CA GLN A 47 20.42 19.48 -10.97
C GLN A 47 20.18 19.45 -12.48
N SER A 48 20.56 20.52 -13.17
CA SER A 48 20.50 20.58 -14.63
C SER A 48 21.44 19.54 -15.23
N ILE A 49 21.05 18.93 -16.36
CA ILE A 49 22.03 18.23 -17.19
C ILE A 49 23.09 19.24 -17.68
N PRO A 50 24.38 18.86 -17.75
CA PRO A 50 25.38 19.70 -18.38
C PRO A 50 24.95 20.09 -19.79
N THR A 51 25.07 21.37 -20.15
CA THR A 51 24.78 21.87 -21.50
C THR A 51 25.93 21.62 -22.48
N GLU A 52 27.13 21.48 -21.93
CA GLU A 52 28.33 21.21 -22.71
C GLU A 52 28.37 19.74 -23.14
N PRO A 53 28.79 19.44 -24.39
CA PRO A 53 29.03 18.07 -24.81
C PRO A 53 30.13 17.44 -23.95
N PRO A 54 30.13 16.10 -23.81
CA PRO A 54 31.23 15.40 -23.16
C PRO A 54 32.55 15.68 -23.90
N PRO A 55 33.70 15.64 -23.21
CA PRO A 55 35.00 15.72 -23.87
C PRO A 55 35.15 14.66 -24.96
N GLU A 56 35.83 15.01 -26.05
CA GLU A 56 36.16 14.03 -27.09
C GLU A 56 37.03 12.90 -26.53
N LEU A 57 36.81 11.70 -27.05
CA LEU A 57 37.64 10.55 -26.72
C LEU A 57 39.10 10.79 -27.17
N PRO A 58 40.10 10.29 -26.42
CA PRO A 58 41.48 10.38 -26.85
C PRO A 58 41.67 9.66 -28.20
N PRO A 59 42.67 10.07 -29.01
CA PRO A 59 42.92 9.45 -30.32
C PRO A 59 43.28 7.96 -30.25
N ASN A 60 43.68 7.48 -29.07
CA ASN A 60 43.97 6.06 -28.79
C ASN A 60 42.82 5.35 -28.07
N ALA A 61 41.60 5.90 -28.11
CA ALA A 61 40.44 5.20 -27.61
C ALA A 61 40.25 3.88 -28.38
N PRO A 62 39.83 2.79 -27.70
CA PRO A 62 39.45 1.57 -28.40
C PRO A 62 38.39 1.89 -29.46
N PRO A 63 38.41 1.20 -30.62
CA PRO A 63 37.30 1.26 -31.55
C PRO A 63 35.98 0.96 -30.83
N GLU A 64 34.90 1.65 -31.22
CA GLU A 64 33.57 1.29 -30.74
C GLU A 64 33.30 -0.19 -31.03
N ALA A 65 32.60 -0.85 -30.10
CA ALA A 65 32.20 -2.23 -30.31
C ALA A 65 31.35 -2.35 -31.58
N PRO A 66 31.41 -3.48 -32.30
CA PRO A 66 30.53 -3.71 -33.44
C PRO A 66 29.06 -3.59 -32.99
N PRO A 67 28.14 -3.15 -33.87
CA PRO A 67 26.72 -3.13 -33.58
C PRO A 67 26.26 -4.50 -33.06
N ALA A 68 25.33 -4.48 -32.10
CA ALA A 68 24.74 -5.71 -31.58
C ALA A 68 24.18 -6.54 -32.75
N THR A 69 24.53 -7.82 -32.79
CA THR A 69 23.98 -8.74 -33.77
C THR A 69 22.58 -9.19 -33.33
N PRO A 70 21.75 -9.73 -34.23
CA PRO A 70 20.48 -10.34 -33.84
C PRO A 70 20.62 -11.47 -32.80
N TYR A 71 21.80 -12.08 -32.68
CA TYR A 71 22.11 -13.07 -31.64
C TYR A 71 22.31 -12.45 -30.26
N ASP A 72 22.73 -11.19 -30.19
CA ASP A 72 22.96 -10.45 -28.93
C ASP A 72 21.64 -9.88 -28.36
N MET A 73 20.60 -9.78 -29.19
CA MET A 73 19.30 -9.30 -28.78
C MET A 73 18.50 -10.43 -28.13
N PRO A 74 17.70 -10.16 -27.07
CA PRO A 74 16.75 -11.14 -26.59
C PRO A 74 15.81 -11.53 -27.74
N PRO A 75 15.37 -12.80 -27.82
CA PRO A 75 14.36 -13.19 -28.79
C PRO A 75 13.16 -12.27 -28.66
N ASP A 76 12.60 -11.88 -29.81
CA ASP A 76 11.52 -10.90 -29.93
C ASP A 76 10.46 -11.18 -28.87
N ARG A 77 10.39 -10.33 -27.85
CA ARG A 77 9.44 -10.49 -26.76
C ARG A 77 8.11 -10.02 -27.32
N SER A 78 7.41 -10.94 -27.98
CA SER A 78 6.00 -10.78 -28.34
C SER A 78 5.26 -10.19 -27.13
N PRO A 79 4.31 -9.26 -27.34
CA PRO A 79 3.55 -8.66 -26.25
C PRO A 79 3.04 -9.76 -25.31
N ARG A 80 3.28 -9.57 -24.00
CA ARG A 80 2.72 -10.47 -22.98
C ARG A 80 1.21 -10.53 -23.24
N GLN A 81 0.71 -11.72 -23.54
CA GLN A 81 -0.73 -11.92 -23.65
C GLN A 81 -1.34 -11.57 -22.29
N PRO A 82 -2.50 -10.89 -22.26
CA PRO A 82 -3.24 -10.73 -21.02
C PRO A 82 -3.42 -12.11 -20.38
N MET A 83 -3.13 -12.22 -19.09
CA MET A 83 -3.61 -13.35 -18.32
C MET A 83 -5.10 -13.10 -18.12
N GLU A 84 -5.94 -13.91 -18.76
CA GLU A 84 -7.38 -13.98 -18.44
C GLU A 84 -7.60 -14.58 -17.06
#